data_AF-A0A833U5H5-F1
#
_entry.id   AF-A0A833U5H5-F1
#
_cell.length_a   1.000
_cell.length_b   1.000
_cell.length_c   1.000
_cell.angle_alpha   90.00
_cell.angle_beta   90.00
_cell.angle_gamma   90.00
#
_symmetry.space_group_name_H-M   'P 1'
#
loop_
_entity.id
_entity.type
_entity.pdbx_description
1 polymer ?
#
loop_
_entity_poly.entity_id
_entity_poly.type
_entity_poly.pdbx_seq_one_letter_code
_entity_poly.pdbx_strand_id
1 'polypeptide(L)'
;MAIILPVDLSFPLPSAATSLIFSFSCSIFQSNRRIPVKSIPVSLSNSNFTFPFPGPKFDFREKGRSGRSRITPYCAENSDKEKSRIVKEKSVSVILLAGGKGKRMGASMPKQYLPLLGQPIALYSLYTFSRLIQVKEIIVVCDPSYKDIFEGTKGKLCVEVKFTLPGKERQDSVYSGLQAVDSSSELVCIHDSARPLVSTGDIEKVLKDGWLNGAAVLGVPVKATIKEANSQSFVVRTLDRKKLWEMQTPQVIKPDLLNKGFELVNRGGLEVTDDVSIVEHLKHPVYITEGSYTNIKVTTPDDLLLAERIMSLSTGDG
;
A
#
# COMPACT_ATOMS: atom_id res chain seq x y z
N MET A 1 68.71 -8.33 7.45
CA MET A 1 69.67 -8.33 6.32
C MET A 1 69.43 -9.61 5.53
N ALA A 2 69.32 -9.49 4.21
CA ALA A 2 68.82 -10.46 3.22
C ALA A 2 67.29 -10.69 3.20
N ILE A 3 66.54 -10.65 2.09
CA ILE A 3 66.62 -10.03 0.74
C ILE A 3 65.17 -10.15 0.22
N ILE A 4 64.66 -9.09 -0.41
CA ILE A 4 63.36 -9.00 -1.10
C ILE A 4 63.46 -9.76 -2.43
N LEU A 5 62.39 -10.42 -2.90
CA LEU A 5 61.81 -10.24 -4.24
C LEU A 5 60.44 -10.96 -4.35
N PRO A 6 59.46 -10.39 -5.09
CA PRO A 6 58.07 -10.82 -5.15
C PRO A 6 57.80 -11.82 -6.27
N VAL A 7 56.70 -12.57 -6.16
CA VAL A 7 56.21 -13.46 -7.22
C VAL A 7 55.15 -12.72 -8.02
N ASP A 8 55.54 -12.28 -9.22
CA ASP A 8 54.63 -11.87 -10.30
C ASP A 8 53.98 -13.11 -10.93
N LEU A 9 52.65 -13.17 -10.94
CA LEU A 9 51.88 -14.10 -11.76
C LEU A 9 50.92 -13.29 -12.64
N SER A 10 51.48 -12.81 -13.74
CA SER A 10 50.73 -12.35 -14.92
C SER A 10 50.77 -13.47 -15.95
N PHE A 11 49.65 -13.85 -16.59
CA PHE A 11 49.49 -14.39 -17.96
C PHE A 11 48.06 -14.99 -18.12
N PRO A 12 47.47 -15.08 -19.32
CA PRO A 12 47.11 -14.01 -20.25
C PRO A 12 45.59 -14.05 -20.62
N LEU A 13 45.08 -12.96 -21.21
CA LEU A 13 43.77 -12.89 -21.88
C LEU A 13 43.81 -13.59 -23.26
N PRO A 14 42.77 -14.34 -23.68
CA PRO A 14 42.54 -14.63 -25.08
C PRO A 14 41.48 -13.71 -25.70
N SER A 15 41.76 -13.28 -26.93
CA SER A 15 40.93 -12.44 -27.79
C SER A 15 39.92 -13.23 -28.63
N ALA A 16 38.85 -12.52 -28.99
CA ALA A 16 38.08 -12.60 -30.24
C ALA A 16 37.16 -13.81 -30.53
N ALA A 17 35.87 -13.47 -30.61
CA ALA A 17 34.90 -13.79 -31.67
C ALA A 17 34.78 -15.23 -32.20
N THR A 18 33.65 -15.85 -31.90
CA THR A 18 32.97 -16.73 -32.87
C THR A 18 31.46 -16.69 -32.65
N SER A 19 30.73 -16.34 -33.69
CA SER A 19 29.27 -16.42 -33.77
C SER A 19 28.82 -17.88 -33.75
N LEU A 20 27.83 -18.20 -32.92
CA LEU A 20 27.06 -19.43 -33.08
C LEU A 20 25.57 -19.08 -33.03
N ILE A 21 25.00 -19.07 -34.23
CA ILE A 21 23.58 -19.06 -34.54
C ILE A 21 23.04 -20.43 -34.10
N PHE A 22 22.10 -20.45 -33.16
CA PHE A 22 21.23 -21.61 -32.94
C PHE A 22 19.82 -21.25 -33.38
N SER A 23 19.49 -21.73 -34.58
CA SER A 23 18.14 -21.88 -35.08
C SER A 23 17.56 -23.17 -34.51
N PHE A 24 16.38 -23.11 -33.89
CA PHE A 24 15.52 -24.28 -33.75
C PHE A 24 14.12 -23.96 -34.26
N SER A 25 13.73 -24.72 -35.28
CA SER A 25 12.46 -24.64 -35.96
C SER A 25 11.33 -25.30 -35.18
N CYS A 26 10.13 -24.79 -35.46
CA CYS A 26 8.82 -25.28 -35.07
C CYS A 26 8.52 -26.73 -35.54
N SER A 27 7.78 -27.50 -34.73
CA SER A 27 6.84 -28.56 -35.14
C SER A 27 5.99 -28.95 -33.91
N ILE A 28 4.76 -28.42 -33.77
CA ILE A 28 3.49 -29.07 -34.15
C ILE A 28 3.30 -30.45 -33.49
N PHE A 29 2.49 -30.49 -32.43
CA PHE A 29 1.60 -31.61 -32.14
C PHE A 29 0.28 -31.08 -31.56
N GLN A 30 -0.72 -30.95 -32.44
CA GLN A 30 -2.12 -30.83 -32.05
C GLN A 30 -2.65 -32.22 -31.70
N SER A 31 -3.36 -32.36 -30.58
CA SER A 31 -4.41 -33.37 -30.50
C SER A 31 -5.63 -32.81 -29.76
N ASN A 32 -6.75 -32.87 -30.47
CA ASN A 32 -8.09 -32.43 -30.11
C ASN A 32 -8.65 -33.22 -28.92
N ARG A 33 -9.21 -32.53 -27.91
CA ARG A 33 -10.44 -32.99 -27.25
C ARG A 33 -11.40 -31.83 -27.01
N ARG A 34 -12.49 -31.86 -27.78
CA ARG A 34 -13.68 -31.02 -27.63
C ARG A 34 -14.45 -31.46 -26.38
N ILE A 35 -14.86 -30.52 -25.54
CA ILE A 35 -15.86 -30.73 -24.48
C ILE A 35 -17.10 -29.89 -24.88
N PRO A 36 -18.31 -30.47 -24.90
CA PRO A 36 -19.49 -29.81 -25.45
C PRO A 36 -20.08 -28.77 -24.48
N VAL A 37 -20.41 -27.60 -25.04
CA VAL A 37 -21.22 -26.56 -24.41
C VAL A 37 -22.69 -26.98 -24.47
N LYS A 38 -23.35 -27.08 -23.32
CA LYS A 38 -24.82 -27.09 -23.23
C LYS A 38 -25.30 -25.71 -22.77
N SER A 39 -25.95 -24.99 -23.67
CA SER A 39 -26.86 -23.89 -23.40
C SER A 39 -28.21 -24.44 -22.92
N ILE A 40 -28.98 -23.65 -22.14
CA ILE A 40 -30.45 -23.67 -21.86
C ILE A 40 -30.73 -22.65 -20.70
N PRO A 41 -31.88 -21.95 -20.62
CA PRO A 41 -32.02 -20.53 -20.96
C PRO A 41 -32.34 -19.64 -19.74
N VAL A 42 -32.44 -18.34 -20.00
CA VAL A 42 -32.90 -17.30 -19.07
C VAL A 42 -34.41 -17.45 -18.78
N SER A 43 -34.80 -17.35 -17.51
CA SER A 43 -36.14 -16.90 -17.13
C SER A 43 -36.06 -15.82 -16.04
N LEU A 44 -36.63 -14.66 -16.35
CA LEU A 44 -36.97 -13.63 -15.37
C LEU A 44 -38.19 -14.09 -14.57
N SER A 45 -38.15 -13.97 -13.24
CA SER A 45 -39.36 -13.74 -12.46
C SER A 45 -39.06 -12.97 -11.18
N ASN A 46 -39.82 -11.90 -10.99
CA ASN A 46 -39.96 -11.18 -9.73
C ASN A 46 -40.47 -12.12 -8.64
N SER A 47 -39.85 -12.13 -7.47
CA SER A 47 -40.59 -12.39 -6.23
C SER A 47 -39.83 -11.90 -5.00
N ASN A 48 -40.59 -11.20 -4.15
CA ASN A 48 -40.25 -10.77 -2.81
C ASN A 48 -39.81 -11.96 -1.94
N PHE A 49 -38.70 -11.83 -1.24
CA PHE A 49 -38.35 -12.72 -0.13
C PHE A 49 -38.54 -12.01 1.20
N THR A 50 -39.66 -12.34 1.84
CA THR A 50 -39.94 -12.19 3.26
C THR A 50 -39.09 -13.19 4.05
N PHE A 51 -38.40 -12.70 5.09
CA PHE A 51 -37.66 -13.53 6.04
C PHE A 51 -38.61 -14.26 7.00
N PRO A 52 -38.47 -15.58 7.22
CA PRO A 52 -39.19 -16.28 8.27
C PRO A 52 -38.23 -16.68 9.39
N PHE A 53 -38.25 -16.02 10.55
CA PHE A 53 -37.80 -16.67 11.78
C PHE A 53 -38.69 -16.30 12.98
N PRO A 54 -39.30 -17.30 13.64
CA PRO A 54 -39.99 -17.13 14.91
C PRO A 54 -38.98 -17.19 16.05
N GLY A 55 -39.02 -16.22 16.96
CA GLY A 55 -38.28 -16.29 18.23
C GLY A 55 -39.03 -17.15 19.27
N PRO A 56 -38.32 -17.70 20.27
CA PRO A 56 -38.94 -18.11 21.52
C PRO A 56 -38.67 -17.11 22.66
N LYS A 57 -39.68 -17.00 23.54
CA LYS A 57 -39.74 -16.16 24.75
C LYS A 57 -39.56 -17.01 26.04
N PHE A 58 -39.29 -16.29 27.14
CA PHE A 58 -39.46 -16.63 28.59
C PHE A 58 -38.38 -17.54 29.24
N ASP A 59 -38.06 -17.46 30.54
CA ASP A 59 -38.80 -16.93 31.70
C ASP A 59 -37.87 -16.49 32.86
N PHE A 60 -38.41 -15.66 33.77
CA PHE A 60 -37.79 -15.15 35.00
C PHE A 60 -37.97 -16.11 36.19
N ARG A 61 -37.02 -16.13 37.14
CA ARG A 61 -37.26 -16.59 38.52
C ARG A 61 -36.42 -15.82 39.54
N GLU A 62 -37.08 -15.05 40.39
CA GLU A 62 -36.50 -14.35 41.55
C GLU A 62 -36.15 -15.28 42.72
N LYS A 63 -35.14 -14.89 43.50
CA LYS A 63 -35.18 -14.92 44.98
C LYS A 63 -34.06 -14.07 45.61
N GLY A 64 -34.44 -12.97 46.27
CA GLY A 64 -34.09 -12.74 47.68
C GLY A 64 -32.90 -11.87 48.08
N ARG A 65 -33.24 -10.63 48.50
CA ARG A 65 -32.73 -9.84 49.65
C ARG A 65 -31.49 -8.93 49.53
N SER A 66 -31.83 -7.64 49.62
CA SER A 66 -31.32 -6.62 50.56
C SER A 66 -29.89 -6.10 50.41
N GLY A 67 -29.78 -4.91 49.80
CA GLY A 67 -28.64 -4.00 49.95
C GLY A 67 -28.96 -2.66 49.31
N ARG A 68 -29.42 -1.69 50.09
CA ARG A 68 -29.71 -0.33 49.61
C ARG A 68 -28.38 0.42 49.49
N SER A 69 -27.74 0.32 48.33
CA SER A 69 -26.64 1.23 47.95
C SER A 69 -27.16 2.20 46.90
N ARG A 70 -27.22 3.49 47.24
CA ARG A 70 -27.42 4.56 46.26
C ARG A 70 -26.14 4.64 45.43
N ILE A 71 -26.13 3.96 44.30
CA ILE A 71 -25.15 4.19 43.24
C ILE A 71 -25.76 5.28 42.37
N THR A 72 -25.28 6.51 42.53
CA THR A 72 -25.44 7.55 41.51
C THR A 72 -24.79 7.02 40.23
N PRO A 73 -25.49 6.96 39.08
CA PRO A 73 -24.81 6.70 37.83
C PRO A 73 -23.96 7.94 37.55
N TYR A 74 -22.67 7.84 37.85
CA TYR A 74 -21.70 8.74 37.24
C TYR A 74 -21.63 8.32 35.78
N CYS A 75 -22.21 9.14 34.91
CA CYS A 75 -22.08 8.99 33.47
C CYS A 75 -20.59 9.07 33.11
N ALA A 76 -19.90 7.93 33.12
CA ALA A 76 -18.61 7.75 32.47
C ALA A 76 -18.86 7.41 31.00
N GLU A 77 -19.60 8.28 30.32
CA GLU A 77 -19.75 8.25 28.87
C GLU A 77 -19.31 9.62 28.39
N ASN A 78 -17.99 9.79 28.15
CA ASN A 78 -17.43 10.72 27.16
C ASN A 78 -15.89 10.79 27.15
N SER A 79 -15.17 10.28 28.16
CA SER A 79 -13.71 10.48 28.22
C SER A 79 -12.86 9.66 27.25
N ASP A 80 -13.40 8.57 26.68
CA ASP A 80 -12.65 7.67 25.79
C ASP A 80 -12.87 7.97 24.30
N LYS A 81 -14.01 8.59 23.94
CA LYS A 81 -14.25 9.03 22.55
C LYS A 81 -13.50 10.30 22.18
N GLU A 82 -13.21 11.16 23.16
CA GLU A 82 -12.56 12.45 22.92
C GLU A 82 -11.03 12.35 22.81
N LYS A 83 -10.42 11.29 23.39
CA LYS A 83 -8.99 10.99 23.25
C LYS A 83 -8.62 10.30 21.92
N SER A 84 -9.59 9.81 21.16
CA SER A 84 -9.32 8.99 19.96
C SER A 84 -9.15 9.79 18.66
N ARG A 85 -9.56 11.06 18.61
CA ARG A 85 -9.40 11.91 17.41
C ARG A 85 -8.23 12.88 17.56
N ILE A 86 -7.02 12.33 17.64
CA ILE A 86 -5.79 13.13 17.61
C ILE A 86 -5.65 13.88 16.27
N VAL A 87 -6.10 13.26 15.17
CA VAL A 87 -6.10 13.86 13.84
C VAL A 87 -7.47 14.43 13.55
N LYS A 88 -7.52 15.73 13.23
CA LYS A 88 -8.77 16.46 12.99
C LYS A 88 -9.47 15.98 11.73
N GLU A 89 -10.78 16.16 11.68
CA GLU A 89 -11.55 15.96 10.45
C GLU A 89 -11.05 16.89 9.35
N LYS A 90 -11.04 16.40 8.10
CA LYS A 90 -10.63 17.18 6.91
C LYS A 90 -9.28 17.90 7.06
N SER A 91 -8.30 17.27 7.70
CA SER A 91 -6.95 17.82 7.93
C SER A 91 -5.83 17.11 7.18
N VAL A 92 -6.14 16.03 6.45
CA VAL A 92 -5.15 15.20 5.75
C VAL A 92 -5.34 15.30 4.23
N SER A 93 -4.26 15.61 3.51
CA SER A 93 -4.22 15.46 2.05
C SER A 93 -3.54 14.14 1.69
N VAL A 94 -4.19 13.32 0.88
CA VAL A 94 -3.63 12.04 0.42
C VAL A 94 -3.01 12.21 -0.95
N ILE A 95 -1.75 11.82 -1.11
CA ILE A 95 -1.10 11.68 -2.43
C ILE A 95 -1.20 10.21 -2.83
N LEU A 96 -2.05 9.90 -3.79
CA LEU A 96 -2.24 8.55 -4.31
C LEU A 96 -1.40 8.34 -5.57
N LEU A 97 -0.30 7.60 -5.43
CA LEU A 97 0.64 7.35 -6.52
C LEU A 97 0.11 6.27 -7.46
N ALA A 98 -0.27 6.66 -8.68
CA ALA A 98 -0.80 5.80 -9.74
C ALA A 98 -0.08 5.96 -11.10
N GLY A 99 1.09 6.59 -11.12
CA GLY A 99 1.87 6.86 -12.34
C GLY A 99 2.82 5.76 -12.82
N GLY A 100 2.99 4.68 -12.03
CA GLY A 100 4.02 3.67 -12.33
C GLY A 100 3.73 2.89 -13.61
N LYS A 101 4.74 2.75 -14.51
CA LYS A 101 4.57 2.11 -15.82
C LYS A 101 4.50 0.56 -15.83
N GLY A 102 4.60 -0.10 -14.67
CA GLY A 102 4.29 -1.54 -14.56
C GLY A 102 5.15 -2.54 -15.38
N LYS A 103 6.40 -2.21 -15.74
CA LYS A 103 7.27 -3.01 -16.65
C LYS A 103 7.43 -4.51 -16.32
N ARG A 104 7.21 -4.93 -15.06
CA ARG A 104 7.42 -6.31 -14.58
C ARG A 104 6.23 -7.27 -14.82
N MET A 105 5.07 -6.77 -15.23
CA MET A 105 3.84 -7.56 -15.35
C MET A 105 3.59 -8.14 -16.75
N GLY A 106 4.34 -7.72 -17.78
CA GLY A 106 4.08 -8.14 -19.17
C GLY A 106 2.70 -7.77 -19.72
N ALA A 107 1.89 -7.02 -18.96
CA ALA A 107 0.53 -6.64 -19.30
C ALA A 107 0.52 -5.43 -20.25
N SER A 108 -0.54 -5.31 -21.06
CA SER A 108 -0.79 -4.17 -21.96
C SER A 108 -1.09 -2.86 -21.21
N MET A 109 -1.30 -2.94 -19.90
CA MET A 109 -1.73 -1.84 -19.04
C MET A 109 -0.95 -1.87 -17.71
N PRO A 110 -0.65 -0.71 -17.11
CA PRO A 110 -0.02 -0.65 -15.80
C PRO A 110 -0.82 -1.40 -14.74
N LYS A 111 -0.07 -2.08 -13.87
CA LYS A 111 -0.59 -3.01 -12.86
C LYS A 111 -1.69 -2.44 -11.96
N GLN A 112 -1.57 -1.17 -11.56
CA GLN A 112 -2.55 -0.51 -10.69
C GLN A 112 -3.92 -0.31 -11.36
N TYR A 113 -4.03 -0.54 -12.67
CA TYR A 113 -5.29 -0.46 -13.42
C TYR A 113 -5.81 -1.84 -13.84
N LEU A 114 -5.09 -2.92 -13.52
CA LEU A 114 -5.59 -4.27 -13.72
C LEU A 114 -6.83 -4.50 -12.83
N PRO A 115 -7.81 -5.28 -13.31
CA PRO A 115 -8.96 -5.65 -12.49
C PRO A 115 -8.53 -6.61 -11.38
N LEU A 116 -8.93 -6.29 -10.16
CA LEU A 116 -8.95 -7.16 -9.00
C LEU A 116 -10.42 -7.35 -8.64
N LEU A 117 -10.95 -8.58 -8.74
CA LEU A 117 -12.38 -8.86 -8.56
C LEU A 117 -13.32 -7.92 -9.37
N GLY A 118 -12.92 -7.58 -10.59
CA GLY A 118 -13.68 -6.73 -11.50
C GLY A 118 -13.50 -5.21 -11.32
N GLN A 119 -12.75 -4.76 -10.31
CA GLN A 119 -12.47 -3.35 -10.06
C GLN A 119 -10.98 -3.03 -10.25
N PRO A 120 -10.61 -1.90 -10.90
CA PRO A 120 -9.21 -1.50 -10.98
C PRO A 120 -8.55 -1.40 -9.60
N ILE A 121 -7.35 -1.98 -9.44
CA ILE A 121 -6.60 -2.02 -8.18
C ILE A 121 -6.51 -0.65 -7.49
N ALA A 122 -6.23 0.41 -8.26
CA ALA A 122 -6.09 1.77 -7.74
C ALA A 122 -7.36 2.29 -7.06
N LEU A 123 -8.54 1.86 -7.50
CA LEU A 123 -9.80 2.32 -6.94
C LEU A 123 -10.06 1.77 -5.54
N TYR A 124 -9.52 0.59 -5.19
CA TYR A 124 -9.62 0.09 -3.81
C TYR A 124 -8.97 1.02 -2.79
N SER A 125 -7.78 1.53 -3.14
CA SER A 125 -7.10 2.54 -2.32
C SER A 125 -7.91 3.83 -2.28
N LEU A 126 -8.33 4.34 -3.44
CA LEU A 126 -9.14 5.57 -3.54
C LEU A 126 -10.38 5.50 -2.64
N TYR A 127 -11.16 4.43 -2.74
CA TYR A 127 -12.38 4.25 -1.97
C TYR A 127 -12.11 4.11 -0.46
N THR A 128 -11.00 3.48 -0.08
CA THR A 128 -10.63 3.34 1.32
C THR A 128 -10.31 4.70 1.94
N PHE A 129 -9.48 5.52 1.27
CA PHE A 129 -9.19 6.87 1.75
C PHE A 129 -10.39 7.81 1.70
N SER A 130 -11.24 7.71 0.66
CA SER A 130 -12.38 8.62 0.50
C SER A 130 -13.44 8.47 1.59
N ARG A 131 -13.45 7.36 2.32
CA ARG A 131 -14.37 7.10 3.43
C ARG A 131 -13.87 7.60 4.79
N LEU A 132 -12.61 8.03 4.89
CA LEU A 132 -12.03 8.52 6.14
C LEU A 132 -12.39 9.98 6.36
N ILE A 133 -12.93 10.30 7.56
CA ILE A 133 -13.35 11.66 7.92
C ILE A 133 -12.17 12.64 8.01
N GLN A 134 -10.97 12.13 8.30
CA GLN A 134 -9.73 12.89 8.40
C GLN A 134 -9.26 13.36 7.02
N VAL A 135 -9.62 12.66 5.94
CA VAL A 135 -9.15 12.95 4.58
C VAL A 135 -9.95 14.11 3.98
N LYS A 136 -9.23 15.20 3.73
CA LYS A 136 -9.72 16.42 3.10
C LYS A 136 -9.90 16.23 1.59
N GLU A 137 -8.85 15.73 0.96
CA GLU A 137 -8.70 15.61 -0.48
C GLU A 137 -7.79 14.43 -0.83
N ILE A 138 -7.91 13.96 -2.07
CA ILE A 138 -7.03 12.95 -2.65
C ILE A 138 -6.43 13.53 -3.95
N ILE A 139 -5.12 13.69 -3.97
CA ILE A 139 -4.34 14.06 -5.15
C ILE A 139 -3.89 12.78 -5.84
N VAL A 140 -4.53 12.44 -6.95
CA VAL A 140 -4.17 11.28 -7.76
C VAL A 140 -3.07 11.67 -8.72
N VAL A 141 -1.90 11.04 -8.56
CA VAL A 141 -0.76 11.23 -9.47
C VAL A 141 -0.81 10.16 -10.53
N CYS A 142 -1.34 10.46 -11.71
CA CYS A 142 -1.57 9.48 -12.77
C CYS A 142 -1.28 10.05 -14.16
N ASP A 143 -0.92 9.16 -15.09
CA ASP A 143 -0.86 9.53 -16.50
C ASP A 143 -2.27 9.94 -17.00
N PRO A 144 -2.41 11.04 -17.76
CA PRO A 144 -3.71 11.52 -18.24
C PRO A 144 -4.54 10.45 -18.98
N SER A 145 -3.89 9.50 -19.65
CA SER A 145 -4.57 8.39 -20.35
C SER A 145 -5.38 7.47 -19.45
N TYR A 146 -5.11 7.47 -18.14
CA TYR A 146 -5.84 6.66 -17.15
C TYR A 146 -6.73 7.50 -16.22
N LYS A 147 -6.82 8.82 -16.44
CA LYS A 147 -7.58 9.73 -15.60
C LYS A 147 -9.07 9.34 -15.54
N ASP A 148 -9.64 8.89 -16.66
CA ASP A 148 -11.05 8.50 -16.79
C ASP A 148 -11.47 7.42 -15.80
N ILE A 149 -10.56 6.52 -15.41
CA ILE A 149 -10.80 5.48 -14.40
C ILE A 149 -11.25 6.10 -13.07
N PHE A 150 -10.62 7.21 -12.68
CA PHE A 150 -10.93 7.93 -11.45
C PHE A 150 -12.11 8.89 -11.65
N GLU A 151 -12.23 9.52 -12.82
CA GLU A 151 -13.34 10.44 -13.08
C GLU A 151 -14.70 9.74 -13.08
N GLY A 152 -14.76 8.47 -13.48
CA GLY A 152 -15.97 7.63 -13.35
C GLY A 152 -16.42 7.38 -11.90
N THR A 153 -15.64 7.81 -10.91
CA THR A 153 -15.99 7.78 -9.48
C THR A 153 -16.53 9.11 -8.96
N LYS A 154 -16.41 10.21 -9.73
CA LYS A 154 -16.94 11.52 -9.35
C LYS A 154 -18.45 11.44 -9.07
N GLY A 155 -18.89 12.12 -8.02
CA GLY A 155 -20.28 12.09 -7.54
C GLY A 155 -20.62 10.90 -6.61
N LYS A 156 -19.77 9.88 -6.54
CA LYS A 156 -19.89 8.79 -5.53
C LYS A 156 -19.04 9.03 -4.28
N LEU A 157 -18.12 9.99 -4.35
CA LEU A 157 -17.16 10.30 -3.30
C LEU A 157 -17.55 11.60 -2.58
N CYS A 158 -17.40 11.62 -1.26
CA CYS A 158 -17.57 12.82 -0.42
C CYS A 158 -16.24 13.57 -0.18
N VAL A 159 -15.23 13.29 -1.01
CA VAL A 159 -13.88 13.86 -0.90
C VAL A 159 -13.51 14.48 -2.23
N GLU A 160 -12.80 15.61 -2.19
CA GLU A 160 -12.29 16.24 -3.41
C GLU A 160 -11.19 15.36 -4.01
N VAL A 161 -11.22 15.18 -5.33
CA VAL A 161 -10.19 14.45 -6.08
C VAL A 161 -9.53 15.38 -7.06
N LYS A 162 -8.22 15.62 -6.86
CA LYS A 162 -7.35 16.40 -7.73
C LYS A 162 -6.44 15.47 -8.53
N PHE A 163 -5.87 15.99 -9.61
CA PHE A 163 -5.00 15.22 -10.48
C PHE A 163 -3.69 15.96 -10.74
N THR A 164 -2.58 15.24 -10.71
CA THR A 164 -1.26 15.75 -11.13
C THR A 164 -0.55 14.74 -12.02
N LEU A 165 0.46 15.21 -12.74
CA LEU A 165 1.24 14.38 -13.65
C LEU A 165 2.28 13.56 -12.88
N PRO A 166 2.56 12.32 -13.31
CA PRO A 166 3.67 11.57 -12.75
C PRO A 166 5.00 12.17 -13.19
N GLY A 167 5.97 12.11 -12.31
CA GLY A 167 7.34 12.48 -12.63
C GLY A 167 8.13 11.32 -13.26
N LYS A 168 9.42 11.54 -13.49
CA LYS A 168 10.31 10.53 -14.09
C LYS A 168 10.50 9.36 -13.12
N GLU A 169 10.77 9.68 -11.87
CA GLU A 169 10.92 8.74 -10.78
C GLU A 169 9.74 8.83 -9.78
N ARG A 170 9.72 7.94 -8.79
CA ARG A 170 8.63 7.89 -7.80
C ARG A 170 8.59 9.17 -6.95
N GLN A 171 9.75 9.67 -6.53
CA GLN A 171 9.88 10.89 -5.72
C GLN A 171 9.43 12.14 -6.48
N ASP A 172 9.68 12.21 -7.79
CA ASP A 172 9.19 13.32 -8.62
C ASP A 172 7.66 13.34 -8.68
N SER A 173 7.06 12.14 -8.67
CA SER A 173 5.60 11.98 -8.61
C SER A 173 5.04 12.42 -7.25
N VAL A 174 5.74 12.11 -6.16
CA VAL A 174 5.39 12.62 -4.81
C VAL A 174 5.51 14.14 -4.76
N TYR A 175 6.59 14.70 -5.28
CA TYR A 175 6.78 16.15 -5.34
C TYR A 175 5.67 16.83 -6.13
N SER A 176 5.29 16.29 -7.30
CA SER A 176 4.18 16.82 -8.09
C SER A 176 2.86 16.79 -7.31
N GLY A 177 2.57 15.69 -6.60
CA GLY A 177 1.41 15.60 -5.72
C GLY A 177 1.45 16.62 -4.58
N LEU A 178 2.63 16.82 -3.97
CA LEU A 178 2.84 17.76 -2.87
C LEU A 178 2.56 19.21 -3.29
N GLN A 179 2.91 19.60 -4.51
CA GLN A 179 2.61 20.95 -5.00
C GLN A 179 1.10 21.23 -5.15
N ALA A 180 0.26 20.20 -5.19
CA ALA A 180 -1.19 20.32 -5.28
C ALA A 180 -1.91 20.12 -3.93
N VAL A 181 -1.16 19.83 -2.85
CA VAL A 181 -1.69 19.72 -1.49
C VAL A 181 -2.22 21.08 -1.03
N ASP A 182 -3.40 21.06 -0.43
CA ASP A 182 -4.00 22.21 0.23
C ASP A 182 -3.13 22.69 1.40
N SER A 183 -2.85 23.99 1.42
CA SER A 183 -1.95 24.62 2.38
C SER A 183 -2.43 24.58 3.84
N SER A 184 -3.71 24.29 4.07
CA SER A 184 -4.28 24.13 5.42
C SER A 184 -4.23 22.69 5.95
N SER A 185 -3.74 21.73 5.16
CA SER A 185 -3.59 20.35 5.62
C SER A 185 -2.49 20.25 6.68
N GLU A 186 -2.78 19.52 7.76
CA GLU A 186 -1.84 19.28 8.86
C GLU A 186 -0.89 18.12 8.55
N LEU A 187 -1.32 17.20 7.67
CA LEU A 187 -0.56 16.00 7.28
C LEU A 187 -0.69 15.74 5.77
N VAL A 188 0.40 15.23 5.19
CA VAL A 188 0.42 14.61 3.87
C VAL A 188 0.54 13.10 4.05
N CYS A 189 -0.36 12.34 3.43
CA CYS A 189 -0.38 10.89 3.47
C CYS A 189 -0.10 10.33 2.08
N ILE A 190 1.10 9.78 1.86
CA ILE A 190 1.54 9.24 0.57
C ILE A 190 1.23 7.74 0.53
N HIS A 191 0.49 7.30 -0.49
CA HIS A 191 0.11 5.90 -0.66
C HIS A 191 0.38 5.37 -2.06
N ASP A 192 0.81 4.12 -2.15
CA ASP A 192 0.97 3.43 -3.42
C ASP A 192 -0.38 2.83 -3.82
N SER A 193 -0.96 3.26 -4.93
CA SER A 193 -2.24 2.70 -5.43
C SER A 193 -2.21 1.18 -5.67
N ALA A 194 -1.02 0.61 -5.86
CA ALA A 194 -0.80 -0.83 -5.98
C ALA A 194 -0.89 -1.61 -4.66
N ARG A 195 -1.21 -0.97 -3.52
CA ARG A 195 -1.52 -1.61 -2.24
C ARG A 195 -3.04 -1.50 -1.94
N PRO A 196 -3.88 -2.33 -2.59
CA PRO A 196 -5.34 -2.19 -2.50
C PRO A 196 -5.93 -2.62 -1.14
N LEU A 197 -5.14 -3.31 -0.30
CA LEU A 197 -5.62 -3.98 0.91
C LEU A 197 -5.24 -3.27 2.21
N VAL A 198 -4.84 -2.00 2.14
CA VAL A 198 -4.61 -1.19 3.33
C VAL A 198 -5.92 -1.06 4.13
N SER A 199 -5.88 -1.33 5.43
CA SER A 199 -7.06 -1.24 6.29
C SER A 199 -7.26 0.17 6.81
N THR A 200 -8.51 0.56 7.10
CA THR A 200 -8.80 1.86 7.73
C THR A 200 -8.11 1.99 9.09
N GLY A 201 -8.09 0.91 9.88
CA GLY A 201 -7.42 0.88 11.19
C GLY A 201 -5.91 1.12 11.09
N ASP A 202 -5.22 0.56 10.09
CA ASP A 202 -3.79 0.82 9.87
C ASP A 202 -3.54 2.26 9.42
N ILE A 203 -4.42 2.81 8.56
CA ILE A 203 -4.35 4.22 8.14
C ILE A 203 -4.50 5.14 9.35
N GLU A 204 -5.50 4.93 10.20
CA GLU A 204 -5.73 5.76 11.38
C GLU A 204 -4.56 5.71 12.38
N LYS A 205 -3.96 4.52 12.56
CA LYS A 205 -2.75 4.36 13.38
C LYS A 205 -1.59 5.19 12.85
N VAL A 206 -1.25 5.07 11.56
CA VAL A 206 -0.11 5.80 10.99
C VAL A 206 -0.37 7.30 10.88
N LEU A 207 -1.62 7.73 10.69
CA LEU A 207 -2.00 9.14 10.76
C LEU A 207 -1.75 9.72 12.16
N LYS A 208 -2.16 9.01 13.21
CA LYS A 208 -1.90 9.40 14.59
C LYS A 208 -0.41 9.49 14.88
N ASP A 209 0.36 8.48 14.50
CA ASP A 209 1.80 8.46 14.75
C ASP A 209 2.54 9.54 13.95
N GLY A 210 2.11 9.83 12.72
CA GLY A 210 2.63 10.93 11.91
C GLY A 210 2.33 12.30 12.51
N TRP A 211 1.15 12.48 13.10
CA TRP A 211 0.82 13.70 13.85
C TRP A 211 1.73 13.91 15.06
N LEU A 212 1.92 12.86 15.86
CA LEU A 212 2.72 12.88 17.10
C LEU A 212 4.21 13.10 16.82
N ASN A 213 4.76 12.37 15.85
CA ASN A 213 6.21 12.32 15.61
C ASN A 213 6.66 13.24 14.47
N GLY A 214 5.74 13.83 13.71
CA GLY A 214 6.01 14.63 12.52
C GLY A 214 6.20 13.80 11.24
N ALA A 215 6.69 12.57 11.37
CA ALA A 215 6.78 11.59 10.28
C ALA A 215 6.57 10.17 10.81
N ALA A 216 5.74 9.40 10.12
CA ALA A 216 5.52 7.99 10.39
C ALA A 216 5.30 7.19 9.10
N VAL A 217 5.60 5.90 9.14
CA VAL A 217 5.47 4.98 8.02
C VAL A 217 4.91 3.64 8.48
N LEU A 218 4.01 3.04 7.69
CA LEU A 218 3.65 1.65 7.93
C LEU A 218 4.81 0.72 7.63
N GLY A 219 5.02 -0.26 8.49
CA GLY A 219 5.95 -1.34 8.22
C GLY A 219 5.57 -2.61 8.97
N VAL A 220 6.19 -3.72 8.57
CA VAL A 220 6.08 -4.99 9.29
C VAL A 220 7.46 -5.57 9.58
N PRO A 221 7.67 -6.31 10.68
CA PRO A 221 8.95 -6.95 10.94
C PRO A 221 9.30 -7.96 9.84
N VAL A 222 10.58 -8.03 9.46
CA VAL A 222 11.02 -8.99 8.44
C VAL A 222 10.96 -10.43 8.98
N LYS A 223 10.27 -11.31 8.25
CA LYS A 223 10.18 -12.75 8.57
C LYS A 223 11.36 -13.55 8.00
N ALA A 224 11.81 -13.20 6.80
CA ALA A 224 12.87 -13.90 6.11
C ALA A 224 14.25 -13.67 6.77
N THR A 225 15.15 -14.63 6.62
CA THR A 225 16.57 -14.39 6.98
C THR A 225 17.21 -13.56 5.88
N ILE A 226 17.71 -12.37 6.23
CA ILE A 226 18.35 -11.46 5.27
C ILE A 226 19.88 -11.60 5.34
N LYS A 227 20.51 -11.77 4.17
CA LYS A 227 21.96 -11.82 4.01
C LYS A 227 22.42 -10.57 3.29
N GLU A 228 23.53 -10.01 3.76
CA GLU A 228 24.31 -9.04 2.97
C GLU A 228 25.29 -9.84 2.10
N ALA A 229 25.31 -9.56 0.80
CA ALA A 229 26.19 -10.20 -0.16
C ALA A 229 27.13 -9.17 -0.79
N ASN A 230 28.33 -9.60 -1.18
CA ASN A 230 29.27 -8.75 -1.92
C ASN A 230 28.95 -8.74 -3.43
N SER A 231 29.73 -7.99 -4.22
CA SER A 231 29.55 -7.87 -5.67
C SER A 231 29.70 -9.18 -6.45
N GLN A 232 30.28 -10.22 -5.83
CA GLN A 232 30.45 -11.56 -6.40
C GLN A 232 29.37 -12.54 -5.90
N SER A 233 28.32 -12.06 -5.23
CA SER A 233 27.21 -12.86 -4.67
C SER A 233 27.61 -13.83 -3.55
N PHE A 234 28.75 -13.61 -2.89
CA PHE A 234 29.10 -14.33 -1.68
C PHE A 234 28.51 -13.66 -0.43
N VAL A 235 28.03 -14.48 0.51
CA VAL A 235 27.49 -14.01 1.79
C VAL A 235 28.60 -13.34 2.60
N VAL A 236 28.40 -12.07 2.94
CA VAL A 236 29.28 -11.30 3.84
C VAL A 236 28.86 -11.50 5.29
N ARG A 237 27.56 -11.33 5.58
CA ARG A 237 27.00 -11.56 6.92
C ARG A 237 25.50 -11.76 6.89
N THR A 238 24.97 -12.24 8.01
CA THR A 238 23.53 -12.29 8.28
C THR A 238 23.14 -11.03 9.04
N LEU A 239 22.10 -10.34 8.59
CA LEU A 239 21.57 -9.18 9.31
C LEU A 239 20.67 -9.63 10.48
N ASP A 240 20.68 -8.89 11.58
CA ASP A 240 19.80 -9.15 12.72
C ASP A 240 18.35 -8.78 12.35
N ARG A 241 17.56 -9.79 11.94
CA ARG A 241 16.17 -9.61 11.51
C ARG A 241 15.28 -8.92 12.55
N LYS A 242 15.62 -8.96 13.85
CA LYS A 242 14.86 -8.27 14.90
C LYS A 242 14.88 -6.75 14.76
N LYS A 243 15.84 -6.21 14.00
CA LYS A 243 16.00 -4.78 13.74
C LYS A 243 15.57 -4.38 12.32
N LEU A 244 15.08 -5.34 11.53
CA LEU A 244 14.71 -5.10 10.13
C LEU A 244 13.20 -5.08 9.95
N TRP A 245 12.75 -4.10 9.17
CA TRP A 245 11.36 -3.90 8.86
C TRP A 245 11.17 -3.78 7.35
N GLU A 246 10.12 -4.38 6.83
CA GLU A 246 9.65 -4.18 5.46
C GLU A 246 8.76 -2.95 5.43
N MET A 247 9.22 -1.90 4.76
CA MET A 247 8.47 -0.65 4.63
C MET A 247 7.28 -0.80 3.70
N GLN A 248 6.16 -0.25 4.13
CA GLN A 248 4.90 -0.21 3.41
C GLN A 248 4.47 1.23 3.15
N THR A 249 3.29 1.37 2.56
CA THR A 249 2.56 2.64 2.51
C THR A 249 1.19 2.40 3.15
N PRO A 250 0.62 3.40 3.86
CA PRO A 250 0.93 4.82 3.73
C PRO A 250 2.17 5.31 4.50
N GLN A 251 2.74 6.41 4.03
CA GLN A 251 3.76 7.20 4.72
C GLN A 251 3.17 8.58 5.01
N VAL A 252 3.22 9.00 6.27
CA VAL A 252 2.53 10.20 6.77
C VAL A 252 3.56 11.19 7.29
N ILE A 253 3.58 12.40 6.72
CA ILE A 253 4.60 13.40 7.00
C ILE A 253 3.93 14.77 7.12
N LYS A 254 4.38 15.62 8.05
CA LYS A 254 3.96 17.02 8.12
C LYS A 254 4.39 17.77 6.84
N PRO A 255 3.51 18.59 6.21
CA PRO A 255 3.81 19.25 4.95
C PRO A 255 5.11 20.06 4.98
N ASP A 256 5.32 20.86 6.03
CA ASP A 256 6.52 21.69 6.19
C ASP A 256 7.81 20.86 6.26
N LEU A 257 7.75 19.70 6.91
CA LEU A 257 8.88 18.79 7.03
C LEU A 257 9.22 18.18 5.67
N LEU A 258 8.19 17.75 4.93
CA LEU A 258 8.37 17.19 3.59
C LEU A 258 8.89 18.22 2.59
N ASN A 259 8.37 19.45 2.62
CA ASN A 259 8.84 20.56 1.78
C ASN A 259 10.31 20.88 2.02
N LYS A 260 10.73 21.01 3.30
CA LYS A 260 12.14 21.22 3.65
C LYS A 260 13.04 20.09 3.16
N GLY A 261 12.55 18.85 3.24
CA GLY A 261 13.29 17.68 2.79
C GLY A 261 13.52 17.70 1.27
N PHE A 262 12.49 17.98 0.49
CA PHE A 262 12.63 18.15 -0.96
C PHE A 262 13.56 19.32 -1.32
N GLU A 263 13.48 20.44 -0.60
CA GLU A 263 14.40 21.58 -0.81
C GLU A 263 15.86 21.18 -0.56
N LEU A 264 16.13 20.41 0.49
CA LEU A 264 17.47 19.91 0.80
C LEU A 264 17.99 18.94 -0.26
N VAL A 265 17.18 17.94 -0.60
CA VAL A 265 17.53 16.92 -1.60
C VAL A 265 17.82 17.56 -2.96
N ASN A 266 16.94 18.46 -3.42
CA ASN A 266 17.07 19.11 -4.73
C ASN A 266 18.31 20.00 -4.80
N ARG A 267 18.64 20.71 -3.72
CA ARG A 267 19.84 21.56 -3.65
C ARG A 267 21.13 20.75 -3.59
N GLY A 268 21.11 19.63 -2.86
CA GLY A 268 22.29 18.79 -2.62
C GLY A 268 22.53 17.70 -3.66
N GLY A 269 21.56 17.44 -4.56
CA GLY A 269 21.63 16.30 -5.48
C GLY A 269 21.70 14.96 -4.75
N LEU A 270 21.03 14.86 -3.58
CA LEU A 270 21.12 13.69 -2.70
C LEU A 270 20.33 12.52 -3.29
N GLU A 271 20.83 11.30 -3.06
CA GLU A 271 20.11 10.08 -3.42
C GLU A 271 18.89 9.89 -2.50
N VAL A 272 17.74 9.59 -3.11
CA VAL A 272 16.47 9.32 -2.42
C VAL A 272 16.05 7.90 -2.76
N THR A 273 15.99 7.03 -1.75
CA THR A 273 15.66 5.61 -1.91
C THR A 273 14.17 5.32 -1.68
N ASP A 274 13.52 6.11 -0.82
CA ASP A 274 12.07 6.15 -0.57
C ASP A 274 11.61 7.53 -0.03
N ASP A 275 10.31 7.75 0.23
CA ASP A 275 9.84 9.09 0.65
C ASP A 275 10.28 9.45 2.08
N VAL A 276 10.53 8.45 2.93
CA VAL A 276 11.02 8.70 4.29
C VAL A 276 12.50 9.04 4.32
N SER A 277 13.30 8.57 3.35
CA SER A 277 14.71 8.97 3.20
C SER A 277 14.88 10.48 3.00
N ILE A 278 13.88 11.15 2.40
CA ILE A 278 13.82 12.62 2.28
C ILE A 278 13.81 13.27 3.67
N VAL A 279 13.09 12.67 4.61
CA VAL A 279 12.99 13.14 6.01
C VAL A 279 14.25 12.74 6.80
N GLU A 280 14.82 11.57 6.54
CA GLU A 280 16.07 11.12 7.17
C GLU A 280 17.27 12.02 6.82
N HIS A 281 17.31 12.58 5.61
CA HIS A 281 18.31 13.58 5.22
C HIS A 281 18.27 14.85 6.08
N LEU A 282 17.09 15.20 6.60
CA LEU A 282 16.93 16.28 7.59
C LEU A 282 17.34 15.89 9.01
N LYS A 283 17.78 14.64 9.23
CA LYS A 283 18.04 14.05 10.55
C LYS A 283 16.82 14.03 11.46
N HIS A 284 15.62 14.12 10.89
CA HIS A 284 14.37 13.99 11.63
C HIS A 284 14.01 12.50 11.78
N PRO A 285 13.66 12.02 12.98
CA PRO A 285 13.31 10.62 13.18
C PRO A 285 11.99 10.27 12.50
N VAL A 286 11.94 9.11 11.86
CA VAL A 286 10.72 8.57 11.25
C VAL A 286 10.22 7.41 12.12
N TYR A 287 8.98 7.51 12.59
CA TYR A 287 8.37 6.46 13.40
C TYR A 287 7.83 5.31 12.54
N ILE A 288 8.11 4.06 12.91
CA ILE A 288 7.55 2.90 12.22
C ILE A 288 6.28 2.48 12.96
N THR A 289 5.14 2.65 12.30
CA THR A 289 3.85 2.14 12.76
C THR A 289 3.69 0.70 12.27
N GLU A 290 3.40 -0.22 13.19
CA GLU A 290 3.18 -1.62 12.83
C GLU A 290 1.87 -1.77 12.02
N GLY A 291 2.03 -2.24 10.78
CA GLY A 291 0.94 -2.52 9.85
C GLY A 291 0.61 -4.02 9.74
N SER A 292 -0.12 -4.37 8.69
CA SER A 292 -0.49 -5.76 8.41
C SER A 292 0.34 -6.37 7.27
N TYR A 293 0.66 -7.66 7.40
CA TYR A 293 1.23 -8.45 6.30
C TYR A 293 0.25 -8.60 5.11
N THR A 294 -1.06 -8.39 5.32
CA THR A 294 -2.06 -8.41 4.25
C THR A 294 -2.03 -7.16 3.38
N ASN A 295 -1.37 -6.07 3.81
CA ASN A 295 -1.16 -4.84 3.04
C ASN A 295 -0.08 -5.01 1.95
N ILE A 296 -0.24 -6.06 1.14
CA ILE A 296 0.71 -6.41 0.09
C ILE A 296 0.70 -5.37 -1.04
N LYS A 297 1.84 -5.21 -1.69
CA LYS A 297 1.95 -4.45 -2.94
C LYS A 297 1.80 -5.41 -4.10
N VAL A 298 0.77 -5.21 -4.92
CA VAL A 298 0.61 -5.98 -6.15
C VAL A 298 1.68 -5.57 -7.14
N THR A 299 2.59 -6.49 -7.46
CA THR A 299 3.73 -6.29 -8.37
C THR A 299 3.86 -7.37 -9.42
N THR A 300 3.31 -8.56 -9.17
CA THR A 300 3.35 -9.77 -9.98
C THR A 300 1.93 -10.35 -10.17
N PRO A 301 1.72 -11.26 -11.14
CA PRO A 301 0.44 -11.97 -11.27
C PRO A 301 0.08 -12.79 -10.03
N ASP A 302 1.07 -13.39 -9.36
CA ASP A 302 0.87 -14.16 -8.13
C ASP A 302 0.35 -13.27 -6.99
N ASP A 303 0.81 -12.02 -6.92
CA ASP A 303 0.32 -11.05 -5.93
C ASP A 303 -1.18 -10.73 -6.15
N LEU A 304 -1.66 -10.76 -7.40
CA LEU A 304 -3.06 -10.51 -7.71
C LEU A 304 -3.94 -11.66 -7.18
N LEU A 305 -3.53 -12.90 -7.43
CA LEU A 305 -4.20 -14.09 -6.89
C LEU A 305 -4.22 -14.07 -5.36
N LEU A 306 -3.10 -13.70 -4.75
CA LEU A 306 -3.02 -13.55 -3.30
C LEU A 306 -3.98 -12.48 -2.78
N ALA A 307 -4.04 -11.31 -3.46
CA ALA A 307 -4.94 -10.24 -3.07
C ALA A 307 -6.42 -10.66 -3.14
N GLU A 308 -6.83 -11.35 -4.22
CA GLU A 308 -8.19 -11.88 -4.37
C GLU A 308 -8.57 -12.84 -3.23
N ARG A 309 -7.65 -13.72 -2.85
CA ARG A 309 -7.86 -14.68 -1.76
C ARG A 309 -7.97 -13.99 -0.40
N ILE A 310 -7.12 -13.00 -0.11
CA ILE A 310 -7.21 -12.22 1.14
C ILE A 310 -8.56 -11.52 1.24
N MET A 311 -9.01 -10.89 0.15
CA MET A 311 -10.30 -10.20 0.10
C MET A 311 -11.48 -11.15 0.31
N SER A 312 -11.45 -12.31 -0.33
CA SER A 312 -12.55 -13.29 -0.26
C SER A 312 -12.72 -13.88 1.14
N LEU A 313 -11.62 -14.05 1.89
CA LEU A 313 -11.66 -14.52 3.28
C LEU A 313 -12.25 -13.47 4.23
N SER A 314 -12.03 -12.18 3.94
CA SER A 314 -12.55 -11.09 4.76
C SER A 314 -14.05 -10.88 4.60
N THR A 315 -14.65 -11.41 3.52
CA THR A 315 -16.09 -11.33 3.24
C THR A 315 -16.88 -12.57 3.69
N GLY A 316 -16.22 -13.60 4.23
CA GLY A 316 -16.80 -14.91 4.51
C GLY A 316 -17.36 -15.15 5.91
N ASP A 317 -17.34 -14.16 6.81
CA ASP A 317 -17.81 -14.29 8.21
C ASP A 317 -19.17 -13.58 8.45
N GLY A 318 -20.08 -13.62 7.47
CA GLY A 318 -21.41 -13.01 7.54
C GLY A 318 -22.56 -14.01 7.49
#